data_AF-A0A3C1ZSM9-F1
#
_entry.id   AF-A0A3C1ZSM9-F1
#
_cell.length_a   1.000
_cell.length_b   1.000
_cell.length_c   1.000
_cell.angle_alpha   90.00
_cell.angle_beta   90.00
_cell.angle_gamma   90.00
#
_symmetry.space_group_name_H-M   'P 1'
#
loop_
_entity.id
_entity.type
_entity.pdbx_description
1 polymer ?
#
loop_
_entity_poly.entity_id
_entity_poly.type
_entity_poly.pdbx_seq_one_letter_code
_entity_poly.pdbx_strand_id
1 'polypeptide(L)'
;MNSPLDSTSLEQNQLIIKNSEAELAAVQKAGGWKKLFREAKLQRKIKALQDQQFFRLDDYLIATSPEHRDLVQHLRSLLKNDHIVFSVYTRDMSFGGSHTTRVEGNIHDNGYSYSQAVRTNITWFDPFNVSDNAFPSSMEGVISHWGKIELDKASTGYAWYKTIPKRLEGFVTAEGNIAIKVTDRESEGFFSNGKQVMGKLIADHFPSEERNEEYQEQRTIWQNRVHDAWDELKKEV
;
A
#
# COMPACT_ATOMS: atom_id res chain seq x y z
N MET A 1 -11.96 14.93 12.73
CA MET A 1 -12.02 14.36 14.09
C MET A 1 -12.78 13.04 13.97
N ASN A 2 -12.05 11.93 13.87
CA ASN A 2 -12.67 10.60 13.90
C ASN A 2 -13.06 10.33 15.36
N SER A 3 -14.28 9.85 15.61
CA SER A 3 -14.66 9.33 16.92
C SER A 3 -13.57 8.37 17.42
N PRO A 4 -13.21 8.39 18.71
CA PRO A 4 -12.38 7.33 19.26
C PRO A 4 -13.02 5.99 18.88
N LEU A 5 -12.23 5.10 18.29
CA LEU A 5 -12.65 3.72 18.03
C LEU A 5 -13.17 3.14 19.35
N ASP A 6 -14.50 3.02 19.46
CA ASP A 6 -15.19 2.48 20.61
C ASP A 6 -14.96 0.97 20.65
N SER A 7 -14.62 0.41 21.82
CA SER A 7 -14.46 -1.04 22.04
C SER A 7 -15.67 -1.82 21.54
N THR A 8 -16.86 -1.22 21.63
CA THR A 8 -18.12 -1.73 21.09
C THR A 8 -18.02 -2.05 19.59
N SER A 9 -17.29 -1.24 18.82
CA SER A 9 -17.13 -1.44 17.37
C SER A 9 -16.15 -2.59 17.03
N LEU A 10 -15.17 -2.85 17.89
CA LEU A 10 -14.24 -3.97 17.78
C LEU A 10 -14.95 -5.29 18.11
N GLU A 11 -15.74 -5.31 19.18
CA GLU A 11 -16.55 -6.46 19.58
C GLU A 11 -17.58 -6.84 18.50
N GLN A 12 -18.30 -5.84 17.95
CA GLN A 12 -19.25 -6.07 16.86
C GLN A 12 -18.60 -6.70 15.63
N ASN A 13 -17.43 -6.21 15.21
CA ASN A 13 -16.74 -6.77 14.05
C ASN A 13 -16.19 -8.17 14.33
N GLN A 14 -15.69 -8.42 15.55
CA GLN A 14 -15.26 -9.75 16.00
C GLN A 14 -16.43 -10.75 15.99
N LEU A 15 -17.62 -10.33 16.40
CA LEU A 15 -18.84 -11.15 16.32
C LEU A 15 -19.22 -11.48 14.87
N ILE A 16 -19.09 -10.52 13.94
CA ILE A 16 -19.34 -10.74 12.50
C ILE A 16 -18.35 -11.77 11.93
N ILE A 17 -17.07 -11.70 12.34
CA ILE A 17 -16.04 -12.67 11.97
C ILE A 17 -16.43 -14.06 12.47
N LYS A 18 -16.73 -14.21 13.77
CA LYS A 18 -17.12 -15.49 14.39
C LYS A 18 -18.35 -16.11 13.72
N ASN A 19 -19.36 -15.30 13.38
CA ASN A 19 -20.55 -15.76 12.65
C ASN A 19 -20.21 -16.21 11.22
N SER A 20 -19.32 -15.49 10.52
CA SER A 20 -18.89 -15.84 9.17
C SER A 20 -18.05 -17.14 9.15
N GLU A 21 -17.23 -17.36 10.17
CA GLU A 21 -16.47 -18.61 10.36
C GLU A 21 -17.38 -19.81 10.64
N ALA A 22 -18.42 -19.63 11.47
CA ALA A 22 -19.44 -20.65 11.69
C ALA A 22 -20.21 -20.98 10.41
N GLU A 23 -20.54 -19.97 9.59
CA GLU A 23 -21.14 -20.18 8.25
C GLU A 23 -20.21 -20.96 7.34
N LEU A 24 -18.91 -20.63 7.31
CA LEU A 24 -17.91 -21.34 6.53
C LEU A 24 -17.83 -22.82 6.94
N ALA A 25 -17.79 -23.11 8.24
CA ALA A 25 -17.77 -24.48 8.76
C ALA A 25 -19.04 -25.27 8.37
N ALA A 26 -20.21 -24.62 8.35
CA ALA A 26 -21.45 -25.23 7.88
C ALA A 26 -21.41 -25.51 6.36
N VAL A 27 -20.91 -24.57 5.56
CA VAL A 27 -20.72 -24.76 4.11
C VAL A 27 -19.73 -25.88 3.81
N GLN A 28 -18.66 -26.00 4.60
CA GLN A 28 -17.67 -27.07 4.48
C GLN A 28 -18.24 -28.47 4.75
N LYS A 29 -19.28 -28.59 5.57
CA LYS A 29 -20.00 -29.85 5.80
C LYS A 29 -20.97 -30.21 4.68
N ALA A 30 -21.40 -29.23 3.86
CA ALA A 30 -22.25 -29.47 2.69
C ALA A 30 -21.42 -29.99 1.49
N GLY A 31 -22.03 -30.81 0.62
CA GLY A 31 -21.42 -31.34 -0.61
C GLY A 31 -21.76 -30.52 -1.88
N GLY A 32 -21.01 -30.72 -2.97
CA GLY A 32 -21.33 -30.24 -4.34
C GLY A 32 -20.52 -29.03 -4.83
N TRP A 33 -20.53 -28.75 -6.15
CA TRP A 33 -19.69 -27.69 -6.77
C TRP A 33 -20.07 -26.24 -6.43
N LYS A 34 -21.36 -25.96 -6.18
CA LYS A 34 -21.80 -24.64 -5.71
C LYS A 34 -21.18 -24.27 -4.34
N LYS A 35 -20.70 -25.26 -3.58
CA LYS A 35 -19.92 -25.09 -2.35
C LYS A 35 -18.60 -24.35 -2.61
N LEU A 36 -17.82 -24.78 -3.60
CA LEU A 36 -16.45 -24.28 -3.82
C LEU A 36 -16.44 -22.77 -4.06
N PHE A 37 -17.40 -22.26 -4.85
CA PHE A 37 -17.55 -20.83 -5.08
C PHE A 37 -17.99 -20.06 -3.82
N ARG A 38 -18.93 -20.63 -3.05
CA ARG A 38 -19.41 -20.01 -1.80
C ARG A 38 -18.33 -20.02 -0.72
N GLU A 39 -17.59 -21.11 -0.60
CA GLU A 39 -16.45 -21.28 0.30
C GLU A 39 -15.36 -20.27 -0.01
N ALA A 40 -14.90 -20.19 -1.26
CA ALA A 40 -13.90 -19.21 -1.67
C ALA A 40 -14.36 -17.76 -1.43
N LYS A 41 -15.65 -17.46 -1.69
CA LYS A 41 -16.23 -16.13 -1.41
C LYS A 41 -16.24 -15.83 0.09
N LEU A 42 -16.64 -16.78 0.93
CA LEU A 42 -16.67 -16.63 2.39
C LEU A 42 -15.26 -16.48 2.96
N GLN A 43 -14.29 -17.29 2.52
CA GLN A 43 -12.89 -17.18 2.94
C GLN A 43 -12.32 -15.80 2.62
N ARG A 44 -12.58 -15.27 1.41
CA ARG A 44 -12.18 -13.90 1.06
C ARG A 44 -12.84 -12.85 1.95
N LYS A 45 -14.13 -13.01 2.26
CA LYS A 45 -14.86 -12.12 3.16
C LYS A 45 -14.28 -12.15 4.58
N ILE A 46 -14.04 -13.34 5.14
CA ILE A 46 -13.45 -13.52 6.47
C ILE A 46 -12.07 -12.87 6.51
N LYS A 47 -11.22 -13.14 5.53
CA LYS A 47 -9.90 -12.52 5.43
C LYS A 47 -9.99 -10.98 5.39
N ALA A 48 -10.88 -10.42 4.56
CA ALA A 48 -11.06 -8.97 4.49
C ALA A 48 -11.54 -8.36 5.82
N LEU A 49 -12.45 -9.04 6.52
CA LEU A 49 -12.91 -8.61 7.85
C LEU A 49 -11.81 -8.71 8.91
N GLN A 50 -11.00 -9.77 8.83
CA GLN A 50 -9.85 -9.96 9.68
C GLN A 50 -8.80 -8.86 9.44
N ASP A 51 -8.43 -8.60 8.19
CA ASP A 51 -7.51 -7.51 7.84
C ASP A 51 -8.06 -6.16 8.37
N GLN A 52 -9.37 -5.91 8.23
CA GLN A 52 -10.00 -4.71 8.80
C GLN A 52 -9.93 -4.66 10.33
N GLN A 53 -10.15 -5.79 11.01
CA GLN A 53 -10.05 -5.88 12.47
C GLN A 53 -8.62 -5.59 12.94
N PHE A 54 -7.61 -6.11 12.22
CA PHE A 54 -6.20 -5.87 12.51
C PHE A 54 -5.91 -4.37 12.57
N PHE A 55 -6.25 -3.63 11.52
CA PHE A 55 -5.95 -2.19 11.43
C PHE A 55 -6.76 -1.35 12.43
N ARG A 56 -8.00 -1.76 12.75
CA ARG A 56 -8.76 -1.09 13.80
C ARG A 56 -8.14 -1.27 15.18
N LEU A 57 -7.61 -2.46 15.45
CA LEU A 57 -6.94 -2.76 16.70
C LEU A 57 -5.60 -2.01 16.80
N ASP A 58 -4.83 -1.97 15.72
CA ASP A 58 -3.62 -1.13 15.55
C ASP A 58 -3.93 0.34 15.90
N ASP A 59 -4.95 0.93 15.27
CA ASP A 59 -5.39 2.31 15.54
C ASP A 59 -5.82 2.52 17.00
N TYR A 60 -6.58 1.58 17.56
CA TYR A 60 -7.03 1.62 18.95
C TYR A 60 -5.86 1.59 19.94
N LEU A 61 -4.90 0.71 19.72
CA LEU A 61 -3.70 0.58 20.56
C LEU A 61 -2.84 1.85 20.53
N ILE A 62 -2.66 2.45 19.35
CA ILE A 62 -1.95 3.73 19.18
C ILE A 62 -2.67 4.88 19.92
N ALA A 63 -4.00 4.89 19.87
CA ALA A 63 -4.80 5.91 20.52
C ALA A 63 -4.77 5.81 22.05
N THR A 64 -4.79 4.59 22.58
CA THR A 64 -5.02 4.33 24.01
C THR A 64 -3.77 4.05 24.83
N SER A 65 -2.71 3.51 24.23
CA SER A 65 -1.47 3.14 24.94
C SER A 65 -0.29 4.02 24.54
N PRO A 66 0.30 4.79 25.47
CA PRO A 66 1.51 5.59 25.20
C PRO A 66 2.67 4.75 24.69
N GLU A 67 2.90 3.57 25.27
CA GLU A 67 3.97 2.66 24.86
C GLU A 67 3.83 2.24 23.38
N HIS A 68 2.59 1.95 22.96
CA HIS A 68 2.29 1.56 21.58
C HIS A 68 2.50 2.74 20.62
N ARG A 69 2.11 3.93 21.04
CA ARG A 69 2.34 5.17 20.29
C ARG A 69 3.83 5.47 20.11
N ASP A 70 4.62 5.30 21.17
CA ASP A 70 6.07 5.55 21.14
C ASP A 70 6.77 4.58 20.19
N LEU A 71 6.39 3.30 20.21
CA LEU A 71 6.91 2.29 19.27
C LEU A 71 6.56 2.63 17.80
N VAL A 72 5.34 3.06 17.53
CA VAL A 72 4.93 3.50 16.18
C VAL A 72 5.67 4.76 15.74
N GLN A 73 5.90 5.71 16.65
CA GLN A 73 6.72 6.89 16.37
C GLN A 73 8.18 6.50 16.07
N HIS A 74 8.73 5.55 16.83
CA HIS A 74 10.07 5.01 16.60
C HIS A 74 10.18 4.37 15.22
N LEU A 75 9.24 3.49 14.86
CA LEU A 75 9.16 2.88 13.52
C LEU A 75 9.14 3.91 12.39
N ARG A 76 8.32 4.96 12.53
CA ARG A 76 8.29 6.05 11.52
C ARG A 76 9.59 6.83 11.49
N SER A 77 10.23 7.03 12.64
CA SER A 77 11.54 7.66 12.71
C SER A 77 12.61 6.85 11.98
N LEU A 78 12.52 5.51 11.99
CA LEU A 78 13.41 4.62 11.23
C LEU A 78 13.15 4.66 9.72
N LEU A 79 11.92 4.99 9.31
CA LEU A 79 11.56 5.19 7.90
C LEU A 79 11.91 6.59 7.37
N LYS A 80 12.16 7.57 8.25
CA LYS A 80 12.54 8.92 7.85
C LYS A 80 13.78 8.87 6.96
N ASN A 81 13.71 9.43 5.76
CA ASN A 81 14.83 9.46 4.85
C ASN A 81 14.85 10.78 4.10
N ASP A 82 15.90 11.58 4.29
CA ASP A 82 16.02 12.90 3.67
C ASP A 82 16.36 12.81 2.17
N HIS A 83 16.80 11.64 1.69
CA HIS A 83 17.06 11.38 0.27
C HIS A 83 16.73 9.93 -0.10
N ILE A 84 15.60 9.75 -0.78
CA ILE A 84 15.17 8.46 -1.33
C ILE A 84 15.10 8.51 -2.86
N VAL A 85 15.55 7.43 -3.51
CA VAL A 85 15.59 7.31 -4.97
C VAL A 85 14.70 6.14 -5.40
N PHE A 86 13.64 6.46 -6.15
CA PHE A 86 12.78 5.49 -6.80
C PHE A 86 13.22 5.28 -8.25
N SER A 87 13.63 4.06 -8.56
CA SER A 87 13.91 3.61 -9.92
C SER A 87 12.62 3.13 -10.60
N VAL A 88 12.37 3.66 -11.79
CA VAL A 88 11.21 3.30 -12.61
C VAL A 88 11.53 2.10 -13.46
N TYR A 89 10.72 1.04 -13.33
CA TYR A 89 10.74 -0.11 -14.22
C TYR A 89 9.50 -0.06 -15.12
N THR A 90 9.73 0.11 -16.41
CA THR A 90 8.69 0.02 -17.43
C THR A 90 8.49 -1.44 -17.80
N ARG A 91 7.28 -1.97 -17.59
CA ARG A 91 6.94 -3.34 -17.99
C ARG A 91 5.72 -3.46 -18.89
N ASP A 92 4.85 -2.46 -18.96
CA ASP A 92 3.57 -2.69 -19.64
C ASP A 92 3.31 -1.65 -20.72
N MET A 93 3.09 -2.17 -21.94
CA MET A 93 2.53 -1.43 -23.04
C MET A 93 1.10 -1.02 -22.65
N SER A 94 0.79 0.27 -22.68
CA SER A 94 -0.59 0.71 -22.55
C SER A 94 -1.28 0.71 -23.91
N PHE A 95 -2.43 0.05 -24.01
CA PHE A 95 -3.33 0.18 -25.14
C PHE A 95 -4.28 1.35 -24.86
N GLY A 96 -3.96 2.52 -25.39
CA GLY A 96 -4.80 3.72 -25.32
C GLY A 96 -4.59 4.57 -24.07
N GLY A 97 -3.87 5.69 -24.22
CA GLY A 97 -3.90 6.92 -23.41
C GLY A 97 -3.72 6.85 -21.88
N SER A 98 -3.66 5.67 -21.27
CA SER A 98 -3.68 5.52 -19.81
C SER A 98 -2.46 6.20 -19.22
N HIS A 99 -2.60 6.80 -18.04
CA HIS A 99 -1.48 7.37 -17.32
C HIS A 99 -1.52 6.93 -15.85
N THR A 100 -0.36 6.95 -15.20
CA THR A 100 -0.23 6.60 -13.78
C THR A 100 -0.82 7.71 -12.92
N THR A 101 -1.83 7.40 -12.13
CA THR A 101 -2.44 8.34 -11.17
C THR A 101 -2.03 8.06 -9.74
N ARG A 102 -1.77 6.81 -9.42
CA ARG A 102 -1.40 6.36 -8.08
C ARG A 102 -0.36 5.26 -8.16
N VAL A 103 0.45 5.12 -7.12
CA VAL A 103 1.38 4.01 -6.93
C VAL A 103 1.17 3.44 -5.54
N GLU A 104 1.08 2.12 -5.43
CA GLU A 104 0.87 1.41 -4.16
C GLU A 104 1.90 0.30 -4.01
N GLY A 105 2.45 0.11 -2.82
CA GLY A 105 3.48 -0.90 -2.57
C GLY A 105 3.71 -1.17 -1.10
N ASN A 106 4.70 -2.01 -0.81
CA ASN A 106 5.14 -2.28 0.54
C ASN A 106 6.68 -2.35 0.58
N ILE A 107 7.26 -2.01 1.72
CA ILE A 107 8.64 -2.35 2.10
C ILE A 107 8.71 -3.83 2.45
N HIS A 108 9.72 -4.49 1.92
CA HIS A 108 10.05 -5.88 2.20
C HIS A 108 11.21 -5.99 3.18
N ASP A 109 11.46 -7.21 3.66
CA ASP A 109 12.47 -7.49 4.68
C ASP A 109 13.90 -7.13 4.24
N ASN A 110 14.14 -7.09 2.93
CA ASN A 110 15.41 -6.65 2.35
C ASN A 110 15.59 -5.13 2.32
N GLY A 111 14.65 -4.35 2.88
CA GLY A 111 14.68 -2.89 2.91
C GLY A 111 14.13 -2.20 1.65
N TYR A 112 13.91 -2.97 0.58
CA TYR A 112 13.39 -2.44 -0.68
C TYR A 112 11.87 -2.40 -0.68
N SER A 113 11.33 -1.34 -1.28
CA SER A 113 9.93 -1.29 -1.68
C SER A 113 9.75 -1.74 -3.12
N TYR A 114 8.67 -2.46 -3.38
CA TYR A 114 8.20 -2.75 -4.73
C TYR A 114 6.79 -2.22 -4.88
N SER A 115 6.66 -1.09 -5.56
CA SER A 115 5.39 -0.39 -5.73
C SER A 115 4.89 -0.49 -7.16
N GLN A 116 3.60 -0.70 -7.33
CA GLN A 116 2.94 -0.87 -8.63
C GLN A 116 2.09 0.35 -8.94
N ALA A 117 2.15 0.78 -10.20
CA ALA A 117 1.30 1.87 -10.70
C ALA A 117 -0.14 1.40 -10.87
N VAL A 118 -1.06 2.14 -10.27
CA VAL A 118 -2.49 2.10 -10.55
C VAL A 118 -2.78 3.09 -11.68
N ARG A 119 -3.42 2.60 -12.72
CA ARG A 119 -3.68 3.34 -13.96
C ARG A 119 -5.13 3.76 -14.05
N THR A 120 -5.39 4.84 -14.77
CA THR A 120 -6.74 5.15 -15.22
C THR A 120 -7.24 4.09 -16.18
N ASN A 121 -8.46 3.60 -15.94
CA ASN A 121 -9.21 2.80 -16.91
C ASN A 121 -9.71 3.76 -17.99
N ILE A 122 -8.93 3.94 -19.05
CA ILE A 122 -9.43 4.65 -20.24
C ILE A 122 -10.22 3.64 -21.07
N THR A 123 -11.53 3.87 -21.15
CA THR A 123 -12.37 3.24 -22.16
C THR A 123 -11.94 3.73 -23.54
N TRP A 124 -11.77 2.80 -24.48
CA TRP A 124 -11.35 2.96 -25.88
C TRP A 124 -12.19 3.93 -26.74
N PHE A 125 -13.11 4.69 -26.15
CA PHE A 125 -14.08 5.58 -26.79
C PHE A 125 -14.08 7.02 -26.23
N ASP A 126 -13.01 7.48 -25.58
CA ASP A 126 -12.90 8.88 -25.17
C ASP A 126 -12.05 9.69 -26.17
N PRO A 127 -12.65 10.30 -27.21
CA PRO A 127 -11.94 11.07 -28.23
C PRO A 127 -11.42 12.43 -27.73
N PHE A 128 -11.69 12.81 -26.49
CA PHE A 128 -11.25 14.07 -25.88
C PHE A 128 -10.15 13.89 -24.84
N ASN A 129 -9.66 12.66 -24.63
CA ASN A 129 -8.61 12.40 -23.66
C ASN A 129 -7.22 12.77 -24.21
N VAL A 130 -6.92 14.06 -24.23
CA VAL A 130 -5.63 14.65 -24.67
C VAL A 130 -4.50 14.39 -23.65
N SER A 131 -4.55 13.31 -22.86
CA SER A 131 -3.51 12.97 -21.88
C SER A 131 -2.36 12.15 -22.48
N ASP A 132 -2.27 12.08 -23.81
CA ASP A 132 -1.36 11.24 -24.58
C ASP A 132 0.14 11.43 -24.31
N ASN A 133 0.53 12.53 -23.67
CA ASN A 133 1.91 12.86 -23.30
C ASN A 133 2.06 13.27 -21.82
N ALA A 134 1.08 12.94 -20.97
CA ALA A 134 1.07 13.31 -19.55
C ALA A 134 1.70 12.20 -18.70
N PHE A 135 2.71 12.56 -17.90
CA PHE A 135 3.30 11.69 -16.89
C PHE A 135 3.30 12.38 -15.52
N PRO A 136 3.29 11.66 -14.39
CA PRO A 136 3.44 12.29 -13.08
C PRO A 136 4.83 12.95 -12.98
N SER A 137 4.89 14.28 -12.83
CA SER A 137 6.15 15.01 -12.61
C SER A 137 6.54 15.03 -11.13
N SER A 138 5.56 14.95 -10.24
CA SER A 138 5.74 14.70 -8.82
C SER A 138 4.61 13.84 -8.27
N MET A 139 4.92 13.13 -7.18
CA MET A 139 3.97 12.34 -6.43
C MET A 139 4.14 12.63 -4.94
N GLU A 140 3.03 12.60 -4.22
CA GLU A 140 2.96 12.81 -2.78
C GLU A 140 2.07 11.75 -2.15
N GLY A 141 2.33 11.41 -0.90
CA GLY A 141 1.51 10.44 -0.19
C GLY A 141 2.12 10.03 1.13
N VAL A 142 1.92 8.78 1.51
CA VAL A 142 2.26 8.29 2.85
C VAL A 142 2.92 6.92 2.82
N ILE A 143 3.78 6.70 3.81
CA ILE A 143 4.24 5.39 4.24
C ILE A 143 3.73 5.12 5.65
N SER A 144 3.02 4.01 5.83
CA SER A 144 2.59 3.59 7.17
C SER A 144 3.76 3.03 7.98
N HIS A 145 3.60 2.93 9.29
CA HIS A 145 4.58 2.24 10.17
C HIS A 145 4.72 0.74 9.87
N TRP A 146 3.81 0.18 9.07
CA TRP A 146 3.90 -1.17 8.53
C TRP A 146 4.70 -1.28 7.23
N GLY A 147 5.16 -0.14 6.69
CA GLY A 147 5.89 -0.07 5.43
C GLY A 147 4.99 -0.07 4.19
N LYS A 148 3.68 0.14 4.34
CA LYS A 148 2.76 0.28 3.20
C LYS A 148 2.91 1.66 2.59
N ILE A 149 3.15 1.72 1.29
CA ILE A 149 3.36 2.96 0.54
C ILE A 149 2.14 3.23 -0.33
N GLU A 150 1.64 4.45 -0.26
CA GLU A 150 0.59 4.97 -1.13
C GLU A 150 1.01 6.35 -1.62
N LEU A 151 1.16 6.51 -2.93
CA LEU A 151 1.60 7.75 -3.58
C LEU A 151 0.57 8.15 -4.63
N ASP A 152 0.08 9.37 -4.55
CA ASP A 152 -0.81 9.95 -5.54
C ASP A 152 -0.07 10.97 -6.40
N LYS A 153 -0.51 11.10 -7.65
CA LYS A 153 0.00 12.11 -8.56
C LYS A 153 -0.33 13.50 -8.02
N ALA A 154 0.71 14.26 -7.65
CA ALA A 154 0.57 15.64 -7.21
C ALA A 154 0.63 16.63 -8.38
N SER A 155 1.50 16.38 -9.36
CA SER A 155 1.62 17.21 -10.57
C SER A 155 1.85 16.38 -11.83
N THR A 156 1.46 16.95 -12.97
CA THR A 156 1.64 16.33 -14.28
C THR A 156 2.69 17.09 -15.07
N GLY A 157 3.67 16.37 -15.61
CA GLY A 157 4.61 16.87 -16.61
C GLY A 157 4.09 16.56 -18.01
N TYR A 158 4.41 17.44 -18.96
CA TYR A 158 4.15 17.22 -20.38
C TYR A 158 5.44 16.81 -21.09
N ALA A 159 5.40 15.65 -21.73
CA ALA A 159 6.46 15.20 -22.63
C ALA A 159 6.26 15.86 -24.00
N TRP A 160 7.08 16.85 -24.34
CA TRP A 160 7.14 17.40 -25.70
C TRP A 160 7.76 16.38 -26.69
N TYR A 161 8.53 15.42 -26.16
CA TYR A 161 9.11 14.27 -26.85
C TYR A 161 8.90 13.03 -25.99
N LYS A 162 8.78 11.84 -26.60
CA LYS A 162 8.56 10.51 -25.97
C LYS A 162 9.61 10.18 -24.89
N THR A 163 9.53 10.85 -23.76
CA THR A 163 10.46 10.73 -22.64
C THR A 163 9.68 10.30 -21.43
N ILE A 164 10.16 9.25 -20.79
CA ILE A 164 9.50 8.64 -19.63
C ILE A 164 10.36 8.86 -18.40
N PRO A 165 9.74 9.01 -17.21
CA PRO A 165 10.48 9.03 -15.96
C PRO A 165 11.33 7.77 -15.81
N LYS A 166 12.62 7.94 -15.52
CA LYS A 166 13.55 6.85 -15.18
C LYS A 166 13.82 6.81 -13.68
N ARG A 167 13.93 7.97 -13.05
CA ARG A 167 14.17 8.12 -11.62
C ARG A 167 13.31 9.23 -11.04
N LEU A 168 12.80 8.98 -9.84
CA LEU A 168 12.19 9.98 -8.99
C LEU A 168 12.99 10.06 -7.70
N GLU A 169 13.23 11.26 -7.20
CA GLU A 169 13.93 11.48 -5.95
C GLU A 169 13.10 12.36 -5.02
N GLY A 170 13.30 12.18 -3.72
CA GLY A 170 12.55 12.92 -2.73
C GLY A 170 12.95 12.56 -1.31
N PHE A 171 12.00 12.69 -0.40
CA PHE A 171 12.21 12.44 1.03
C PHE A 171 10.98 11.81 1.68
N VAL A 172 11.19 11.27 2.87
CA VAL A 172 10.20 10.71 3.79
C VAL A 172 10.33 11.42 5.13
N THR A 173 9.25 12.03 5.62
CA THR A 173 9.24 12.73 6.92
C THR A 173 9.12 11.75 8.09
N ALA A 174 9.35 12.24 9.32
CA ALA A 174 9.19 11.44 10.53
C ALA A 174 7.74 11.02 10.81
N GLU A 175 6.77 11.68 10.17
CA GLU A 175 5.35 11.34 10.24
C GLU A 175 4.96 10.30 9.18
N GLY A 176 5.88 9.94 8.28
CA GLY A 176 5.64 9.02 7.17
C GLY A 176 5.10 9.71 5.91
N ASN A 177 5.17 11.03 5.78
CA ASN A 177 4.78 11.68 4.52
C ASN A 177 5.90 11.51 3.49
N ILE A 178 5.54 11.15 2.26
CA ILE A 178 6.48 10.99 1.15
C ILE A 178 6.20 12.07 0.10
N ALA A 179 7.26 12.71 -0.38
CA ALA A 179 7.19 13.59 -1.54
C ALA A 179 8.35 13.29 -2.49
N ILE A 180 8.04 12.98 -3.75
CA ILE A 180 9.03 12.62 -4.78
C ILE A 180 8.78 13.38 -6.09
N LYS A 181 9.86 13.67 -6.83
CA LYS A 181 9.82 14.36 -8.12
C LYS A 181 10.71 13.67 -9.14
N VAL A 182 10.33 13.72 -10.41
CA VAL A 182 11.16 13.18 -11.50
C VAL A 182 12.47 13.96 -11.61
N THR A 183 13.60 13.28 -11.47
CA THR A 183 14.94 13.86 -11.63
C THR A 183 15.62 13.41 -12.92
N ASP A 184 15.28 12.23 -13.42
CA ASP A 184 15.88 11.67 -14.63
C ASP A 184 14.80 11.11 -15.57
N ARG A 185 15.06 11.24 -16.87
CA ARG A 185 14.16 10.81 -17.95
C ARG A 185 14.95 10.05 -19.01
N GLU A 186 14.36 9.00 -19.54
CA GLU A 186 14.92 8.24 -20.66
C GLU A 186 14.12 8.54 -21.93
N SER A 187 14.82 8.72 -23.06
CA SER A 187 14.19 8.78 -24.36
C SER A 187 13.70 7.39 -24.73
N GLU A 188 12.45 7.26 -25.15
CA GLU A 188 12.01 6.06 -25.84
C GLU A 188 12.85 5.88 -27.11
N GLY A 189 13.51 4.74 -27.26
CA GLY A 189 14.14 4.36 -28.52
C GLY A 189 13.10 4.29 -29.65
N PHE A 190 13.56 4.35 -30.90
CA PHE A 190 12.75 4.35 -32.13
C PHE A 190 11.67 3.24 -32.25
N PHE A 191 11.64 2.24 -31.36
CA PHE A 191 10.85 1.01 -31.48
C PHE A 191 9.54 0.97 -30.66
N SER A 192 9.22 1.95 -29.80
CA SER A 192 7.89 2.02 -29.18
C SER A 192 6.93 2.89 -29.98
N ASN A 193 6.11 2.23 -30.81
CA ASN A 193 4.86 2.78 -31.31
C ASN A 193 3.73 2.74 -30.27
N GLY A 194 4.03 2.31 -29.03
CA GLY A 194 3.10 2.27 -27.90
C GLY A 194 3.46 3.29 -26.83
N LYS A 195 2.45 3.84 -26.15
CA LYS A 195 2.60 4.79 -25.04
C LYS A 195 3.16 4.05 -23.81
N GLN A 196 4.42 4.29 -23.45
CA GLN A 196 4.98 3.69 -22.23
C GLN A 196 4.58 4.52 -21.01
N VAL A 197 4.14 3.82 -19.96
CA VAL A 197 3.76 4.40 -18.69
C VAL A 197 4.64 3.84 -17.58
N MET A 198 4.79 4.60 -16.50
CA MET A 198 5.47 4.15 -15.29
C MET A 198 4.74 2.92 -14.74
N GLY A 199 5.40 1.75 -14.77
CA GLY A 199 4.79 0.47 -14.38
C GLY A 199 5.05 0.11 -12.92
N LYS A 200 6.32 0.08 -12.53
CA LYS A 200 6.73 -0.23 -11.15
C LYS A 200 7.77 0.76 -10.68
N LEU A 201 7.74 1.07 -9.38
CA LEU A 201 8.75 1.83 -8.68
C LEU A 201 9.47 0.92 -7.67
N ILE A 202 10.79 1.00 -7.63
CA ILE A 202 11.61 0.30 -6.66
C ILE A 202 12.50 1.33 -5.95
N ALA A 203 12.50 1.32 -4.63
CA ALA A 203 13.38 2.17 -3.82
C ALA A 203 13.91 1.41 -2.60
N ASP A 204 15.16 1.68 -2.27
CA ASP A 204 15.72 1.36 -0.96
C ASP A 204 15.33 2.47 0.03
N HIS A 205 14.72 2.10 1.15
CA HIS A 205 14.23 3.04 2.15
C HIS A 205 15.26 3.33 3.24
N PHE A 206 16.28 2.49 3.39
CA PHE A 206 17.17 2.54 4.54
C PHE A 206 18.59 2.95 4.11
N PRO A 207 19.18 3.99 4.74
CA PRO A 207 20.55 4.41 4.45
C PRO A 207 21.62 3.40 4.92
N SER A 208 21.24 2.41 5.74
CA SER A 208 22.14 1.38 6.26
C SER A 208 21.38 0.09 6.57
N GLU A 209 22.07 -1.03 6.52
CA GLU A 209 21.53 -2.36 6.84
C GLU A 209 21.07 -2.45 8.30
N GLU A 210 21.86 -1.92 9.24
CA GLU A 210 21.53 -1.86 10.68
C GLU A 210 20.16 -1.21 10.93
N ARG A 211 19.87 -0.13 10.21
CA ARG A 211 18.58 0.57 10.35
C ARG A 211 17.40 -0.23 9.77
N ASN A 212 17.63 -0.98 8.69
CA ASN A 212 16.62 -1.90 8.16
C ASN A 212 16.37 -3.04 9.14
N GLU A 213 17.41 -3.66 9.68
CA GLU A 213 17.31 -4.74 10.67
C GLU A 213 16.52 -4.27 11.91
N GLU A 214 16.87 -3.10 12.46
CA GLU A 214 16.14 -2.51 13.58
C GLU A 214 14.65 -2.29 13.23
N TYR A 215 14.37 -1.76 12.04
CA TYR A 215 12.98 -1.57 11.60
C TYR A 215 12.22 -2.90 11.51
N GLN A 216 12.81 -3.96 10.95
CA GLN A 216 12.15 -5.26 10.86
C GLN A 216 11.93 -5.89 12.25
N GLU A 217 12.89 -5.75 13.16
CA GLU A 217 12.77 -6.24 14.54
C GLU A 217 11.62 -5.52 15.26
N GLN A 218 11.64 -4.18 15.25
CA GLN A 218 10.61 -3.37 15.92
C GLN A 218 9.22 -3.59 15.29
N ARG A 219 9.15 -3.77 13.97
CA ARG A 219 7.91 -4.09 13.26
C ARG A 219 7.38 -5.46 13.66
N THR A 220 8.26 -6.44 13.86
CA THR A 220 7.89 -7.78 14.35
C THR A 220 7.35 -7.72 15.77
N ILE A 221 8.02 -6.98 16.66
CA ILE A 221 7.55 -6.74 18.03
C ILE A 221 6.15 -6.12 18.01
N TRP A 222 5.96 -5.10 17.17
CA TRP A 222 4.66 -4.43 17.01
C TRP A 222 3.58 -5.40 16.51
N GLN A 223 3.88 -6.18 15.47
CA GLN A 223 2.96 -7.18 14.92
C GLN A 223 2.51 -8.19 15.97
N ASN A 224 3.43 -8.70 16.78
CA ASN A 224 3.11 -9.65 17.84
C ASN A 224 2.18 -9.02 18.89
N ARG A 225 2.40 -7.77 19.29
CA ARG A 225 1.51 -7.07 20.23
C ARG A 225 0.09 -6.91 19.70
N VAL A 226 -0.08 -6.57 18.42
CA VAL A 226 -1.41 -6.48 17.80
C VAL A 226 -2.07 -7.86 17.74
N HIS A 227 -1.30 -8.92 17.48
CA HIS A 227 -1.81 -10.29 17.50
C HIS A 227 -2.21 -10.75 18.91
N ASP A 228 -1.41 -10.46 19.94
CA ASP A 228 -1.72 -10.78 21.33
C ASP A 228 -3.02 -10.08 21.78
N ALA A 229 -3.15 -8.79 21.50
CA ALA A 229 -4.35 -8.01 21.79
C ALA A 229 -5.58 -8.55 21.03
N TRP A 230 -5.39 -9.06 19.81
CA TRP A 230 -6.48 -9.72 19.09
C TRP A 230 -6.90 -10.99 19.83
N ASP A 231 -5.95 -11.85 20.18
CA ASP A 231 -6.26 -13.12 20.83
C ASP A 231 -6.90 -12.94 22.22
N GLU A 232 -6.62 -11.84 22.90
CA GLU A 232 -7.38 -11.41 24.08
C GLU A 232 -8.83 -11.04 23.73
N LEU A 233 -9.05 -10.18 22.72
CA LEU A 233 -10.39 -9.81 22.27
C LEU A 233 -11.24 -11.03 21.87
N LYS A 234 -10.64 -12.04 21.25
CA LYS A 234 -11.33 -13.31 20.91
C LYS A 234 -11.83 -14.08 22.14
N LYS A 235 -11.18 -13.94 23.30
CA LYS A 235 -11.59 -14.64 24.54
C LYS A 235 -12.81 -13.98 25.18
N GLU A 236 -13.00 -12.68 24.94
CA GLU A 236 -14.08 -11.89 25.52
C GLU A 236 -15.41 -12.03 24.76
N VAL A 237 -15.38 -12.45 23.48
CA VAL A 237 -16.54 -12.55 22.56
C VAL A 237 -16.91 -14.00 22.22
#